data_AF-R6X414-F1
#
_entry.id   AF-R6X414-F1
#
_cell.length_a   1.000
_cell.length_b   1.000
_cell.length_c   1.000
_cell.angle_alpha   90.00
_cell.angle_beta   90.00
_cell.angle_gamma   90.00
#
_symmetry.space_group_name_H-M   'P 1'
#
loop_
_entity.id
_entity.type
_entity.pdbx_description
1 polymer ?
#
loop_
_entity_poly.entity_id
_entity_poly.type
_entity_poly.pdbx_seq_one_letter_code
_entity_poly.pdbx_strand_id
1 'polypeptide(L)'
;MKGNSSKGNPLIAAISKRLRRIRGDRLAAIQGRINSRKTLEKVEKHLARWVRDGKHHECYDSMEEILDELDLTNQELSFYCSRILNKKFLTWRKEIRIEDAKKLLLEHPEAPVRHIGYVVGFSDKSNFRRQFREVVGCTPTEWRESKLKNIQKIF
;
A
#
# COMPACT_ATOMS: atom_id res chain seq x y z
N MET A 1 15.00 -73.13 -15.82
CA MET A 1 14.50 -72.50 -17.07
C MET A 1 13.57 -71.34 -16.70
N LYS A 2 13.77 -70.18 -17.34
CA LYS A 2 12.92 -68.97 -17.40
C LYS A 2 12.62 -68.33 -16.03
N GLY A 3 13.30 -67.27 -15.58
CA GLY A 3 13.73 -66.11 -16.35
C GLY A 3 12.51 -65.30 -16.77
N ASN A 4 11.81 -64.68 -15.81
CA ASN A 4 10.91 -63.56 -16.12
C ASN A 4 11.03 -62.50 -15.03
N SER A 5 12.14 -61.78 -15.09
CA SER A 5 12.30 -60.48 -14.47
C SER A 5 11.09 -59.62 -14.83
N SER A 6 10.24 -59.35 -13.85
CA SER A 6 9.29 -58.25 -13.85
C SER A 6 10.05 -56.94 -14.07
N LYS A 7 10.40 -56.64 -15.32
CA LYS A 7 10.83 -55.32 -15.74
C LYS A 7 9.56 -54.49 -15.67
N GLY A 8 9.41 -53.71 -14.60
CA GLY A 8 8.25 -52.86 -14.36
C GLY A 8 7.84 -52.14 -15.65
N ASN A 9 6.56 -52.24 -16.00
CA ASN A 9 6.02 -51.72 -17.26
C ASN A 9 6.52 -50.26 -17.48
N PRO A 10 7.32 -49.98 -18.53
CA PRO A 10 7.91 -48.67 -18.77
C PRO A 10 6.87 -47.54 -18.85
N LEU A 11 5.65 -47.87 -19.32
CA LEU A 11 4.53 -46.95 -19.36
C LEU A 11 4.09 -46.54 -17.95
N ILE A 12 4.00 -47.49 -17.02
CA ILE A 12 3.62 -47.23 -15.61
C ILE A 12 4.70 -46.36 -14.94
N ALA A 13 5.98 -46.61 -15.21
CA ALA A 13 7.08 -45.80 -14.68
C ALA A 13 7.02 -44.35 -15.22
N ALA A 14 6.74 -44.18 -16.53
CA ALA A 14 6.60 -42.88 -17.16
C ALA A 14 5.39 -42.09 -16.60
N ILE A 15 4.23 -42.75 -16.46
CA ILE A 15 3.02 -42.17 -15.86
C ILE A 15 3.30 -41.76 -14.41
N SER A 16 3.97 -42.60 -13.62
CA SER A 16 4.34 -42.30 -12.23
C SER A 16 5.27 -41.09 -12.12
N LYS A 17 6.25 -40.97 -13.02
CA LYS A 17 7.13 -39.79 -13.11
C LYS A 17 6.34 -38.53 -13.47
N ARG A 18 5.41 -38.62 -14.42
CA ARG A 18 4.54 -37.49 -14.80
C ARG A 18 3.66 -37.05 -13.62
N LEU A 19 3.06 -37.98 -12.89
CA LEU A 19 2.24 -37.69 -11.72
C LEU A 19 3.03 -36.99 -10.61
N ARG A 20 4.27 -37.41 -10.34
CA ARG A 20 5.15 -36.70 -9.38
C ARG A 20 5.40 -35.25 -9.79
N ARG A 21 5.64 -34.99 -11.07
CA ARG A 21 5.80 -33.62 -11.58
C ARG A 21 4.53 -32.78 -11.42
N ILE A 22 3.36 -33.32 -11.79
CA ILE A 22 2.07 -32.63 -11.61
C ILE A 22 1.83 -32.27 -10.14
N ARG A 23 2.14 -33.19 -9.22
CA ARG A 23 2.04 -32.92 -7.77
C ARG A 23 2.99 -31.80 -7.35
N GLY A 24 4.25 -31.83 -7.80
CA GLY A 24 5.23 -30.78 -7.53
C GLY A 24 4.76 -29.40 -8.02
N ASP A 25 4.31 -29.31 -9.27
CA ASP A 25 3.81 -28.06 -9.86
C ASP A 25 2.60 -27.51 -9.09
N ARG A 26 1.67 -28.39 -8.69
CA ARG A 26 0.49 -28.01 -7.88
C ARG A 26 0.88 -27.52 -6.50
N LEU A 27 1.83 -28.18 -5.83
CA LEU A 27 2.34 -27.77 -4.52
C LEU A 27 2.99 -26.39 -4.59
N ALA A 28 3.84 -26.15 -5.60
CA ALA A 28 4.48 -24.86 -5.81
C ALA A 28 3.45 -23.73 -6.04
N ALA A 29 2.40 -23.98 -6.83
CA ALA A 29 1.33 -23.01 -7.06
C ALA A 29 0.54 -22.68 -5.78
N ILE A 30 0.23 -23.69 -4.95
CA ILE A 30 -0.44 -23.48 -3.66
C ILE A 30 0.46 -22.67 -2.71
N GLN A 31 1.73 -23.06 -2.60
CA GLN A 31 2.68 -22.36 -1.73
C GLN A 31 2.88 -20.91 -2.17
N GLY A 32 2.95 -20.65 -3.48
CA GLY A 32 3.01 -19.30 -4.04
C GLY A 32 1.83 -18.44 -3.59
N ARG A 33 0.60 -18.96 -3.68
CA ARG A 33 -0.61 -18.24 -3.24
C ARG A 33 -0.62 -17.99 -1.73
N ILE A 34 -0.25 -18.98 -0.93
CA ILE A 34 -0.16 -18.84 0.53
C ILE A 34 0.87 -17.77 0.90
N ASN A 35 2.05 -17.79 0.26
CA ASN A 35 3.09 -16.80 0.51
C ASN A 35 2.63 -15.40 0.11
N SER A 36 2.03 -15.22 -1.08
CA SER A 36 1.47 -13.94 -1.50
C SER A 36 0.45 -13.41 -0.50
N ARG A 37 -0.46 -14.26 -0.01
CA ARG A 37 -1.44 -13.86 1.00
C ARG A 37 -0.78 -13.41 2.30
N LYS A 38 0.19 -14.17 2.82
CA LYS A 38 0.94 -13.80 4.03
C LYS A 38 1.68 -12.48 3.86
N THR A 39 2.28 -12.23 2.69
CA THR A 39 2.91 -10.94 2.39
C THR A 39 1.91 -9.78 2.43
N LEU A 40 0.72 -9.95 1.85
CA LEU A 40 -0.31 -8.91 1.88
C LEU A 40 -0.77 -8.59 3.30
N GLU A 41 -1.04 -9.63 4.11
CA GLU A 41 -1.44 -9.48 5.52
C GLU A 41 -0.34 -8.80 6.35
N LYS A 42 0.94 -9.13 6.12
CA LYS A 42 2.08 -8.47 6.76
C LYS A 42 2.11 -6.97 6.43
N VAL A 43 2.08 -6.61 5.14
CA VAL A 43 2.17 -5.21 4.71
C VAL A 43 1.01 -4.39 5.26
N GLU A 44 -0.22 -4.92 5.17
CA GLU A 44 -1.41 -4.27 5.71
C GLU A 44 -1.28 -3.96 7.21
N LYS A 45 -0.85 -4.95 8.00
CA LYS A 45 -0.63 -4.77 9.44
C LYS A 45 0.40 -3.68 9.74
N HIS A 46 1.51 -3.65 9.00
CA HIS A 46 2.58 -2.69 9.21
C HIS A 46 2.15 -1.28 8.81
N LEU A 47 1.49 -1.11 7.67
CA LEU A 47 0.92 0.18 7.25
C LEU A 47 -0.15 0.68 8.22
N ALA A 48 -1.05 -0.18 8.69
CA ALA A 48 -2.10 0.20 9.63
C ALA A 48 -1.54 0.69 10.97
N ARG A 49 -0.48 0.06 11.47
CA ARG A 49 0.25 0.53 12.65
C ARG A 49 0.93 1.87 12.38
N TRP A 50 1.67 1.99 11.27
CA TRP A 50 2.39 3.21 10.92
C TRP A 50 1.48 4.43 10.77
N VAL A 51 0.28 4.25 10.20
CA VAL A 51 -0.74 5.31 10.11
C VAL A 51 -1.34 5.63 11.47
N ARG A 52 -1.65 4.61 12.28
CA ARG A 52 -2.20 4.80 13.64
C ARG A 52 -1.26 5.61 14.52
N ASP A 53 0.04 5.35 14.40
CA ASP A 53 1.08 6.02 15.19
C ASP A 53 1.42 7.41 14.62
N GLY A 54 0.76 7.85 13.54
CA GLY A 54 0.96 9.18 12.94
C GLY A 54 2.25 9.34 12.13
N LYS A 55 3.04 8.26 12.00
CA LYS A 55 4.34 8.27 11.33
C LYS A 55 4.24 8.62 9.84
N HIS A 56 3.05 8.43 9.24
CA HIS A 56 2.81 8.91 7.88
C HIS A 56 2.97 10.42 7.73
N HIS A 57 2.91 11.22 8.80
CA HIS A 57 3.17 12.66 8.78
C HIS A 57 4.64 13.04 8.97
N GLU A 58 5.54 12.13 9.33
CA GLU A 58 6.95 12.47 9.55
C GLU A 58 7.68 12.82 8.25
N CYS A 59 8.74 13.62 8.37
CA CYS A 59 9.68 13.85 7.27
C CYS A 59 10.71 12.73 7.26
N TYR A 60 10.89 12.10 6.08
CA TYR A 60 11.90 11.09 5.84
C TYR A 60 12.79 11.59 4.72
N ASP A 61 14.09 11.35 4.84
CA ASP A 61 15.08 11.82 3.88
C ASP A 61 15.15 10.90 2.66
N SER A 62 14.73 9.64 2.79
CA SER A 62 14.74 8.68 1.68
C SER A 62 13.62 7.63 1.76
N MET A 63 13.49 6.84 0.69
CA MET A 63 12.53 5.72 0.66
C MET A 63 12.98 4.58 1.58
N GLU A 64 14.30 4.38 1.70
CA GLU A 64 14.93 3.36 2.54
C GLU A 64 14.57 3.57 4.01
N GLU A 65 14.62 4.81 4.49
CA GLU A 65 14.23 5.14 5.88
C GLU A 65 12.76 4.77 6.17
N ILE A 66 11.86 5.00 5.21
CA ILE A 66 10.45 4.62 5.34
C ILE A 66 10.30 3.09 5.36
N LEU A 67 11.08 2.37 4.54
CA LEU A 67 11.04 0.91 4.47
C LEU A 67 11.57 0.28 5.75
N ASP A 68 12.63 0.84 6.33
CA ASP A 68 13.20 0.42 7.61
C ASP A 68 12.21 0.64 8.75
N GLU A 69 11.58 1.82 8.82
CA GLU A 69 10.53 2.12 9.80
C GLU A 69 9.31 1.20 9.65
N LEU A 70 8.94 0.88 8.41
CA LEU A 70 7.87 -0.07 8.14
C LEU A 70 8.26 -1.53 8.39
N ASP A 71 9.53 -1.88 8.57
CA ASP A 71 10.04 -3.27 8.58
C ASP A 71 9.55 -4.07 7.35
N LEU A 72 9.67 -3.44 6.17
CA LEU A 72 9.24 -3.98 4.88
C LEU A 72 10.31 -3.80 3.82
N THR A 73 10.37 -4.74 2.90
CA THR A 73 11.16 -4.58 1.68
C THR A 73 10.39 -3.76 0.63
N ASN A 74 11.13 -3.14 -0.29
CA ASN A 74 10.52 -2.45 -1.44
C ASN A 74 9.63 -3.39 -2.27
N GLN A 75 10.02 -4.66 -2.40
CA GLN A 75 9.26 -5.67 -3.15
C GLN A 75 7.91 -5.97 -2.48
N GLU A 76 7.88 -6.17 -1.15
CA GLU A 76 6.63 -6.40 -0.41
C GLU A 76 5.68 -5.21 -0.56
N LEU A 77 6.19 -4.00 -0.36
CA LEU A 77 5.40 -2.77 -0.42
C LEU A 77 4.89 -2.50 -1.84
N SER A 78 5.75 -2.63 -2.85
CA SER A 78 5.36 -2.48 -4.26
C SER A 78 4.32 -3.51 -4.67
N PHE A 79 4.48 -4.78 -4.25
CA PHE A 79 3.50 -5.84 -4.51
C PHE A 79 2.14 -5.50 -3.90
N TYR A 80 2.10 -5.05 -2.64
CA TYR A 80 0.87 -4.62 -1.98
C TYR A 80 0.23 -3.42 -2.69
N CYS A 81 1.02 -2.40 -2.99
CA CYS A 81 0.59 -1.20 -3.71
C CYS A 81 -0.06 -1.52 -5.06
N SER A 82 0.56 -2.38 -5.86
CA SER A 82 0.01 -2.78 -7.17
C SER A 82 -1.24 -3.66 -7.06
N ARG A 83 -1.35 -4.50 -6.03
CA ARG A 83 -2.45 -5.47 -5.88
C ARG A 83 -3.67 -4.92 -5.15
N ILE A 84 -3.45 -4.08 -4.15
CA ILE A 84 -4.49 -3.65 -3.21
C ILE A 84 -4.82 -2.17 -3.41
N LEU A 85 -3.80 -1.30 -3.44
CA LEU A 85 -4.02 0.15 -3.50
C LEU A 85 -4.20 0.68 -4.93
N ASN A 86 -3.77 -0.10 -5.92
CA ASN A 86 -3.70 0.28 -7.34
C ASN A 86 -3.00 1.65 -7.57
N LYS A 87 -1.96 1.94 -6.79
CA LYS A 87 -1.18 3.18 -6.89
C LYS A 87 0.19 3.01 -6.24
N LYS A 88 1.12 3.90 -6.57
CA LYS A 88 2.45 3.96 -5.94
C LYS A 88 2.33 4.36 -4.47
N PHE A 89 3.24 3.85 -3.64
CA PHE A 89 3.25 4.12 -2.20
C PHE A 89 3.28 5.62 -1.85
N LEU A 90 4.18 6.40 -2.44
CA LEU A 90 4.27 7.84 -2.16
C LEU A 90 3.01 8.61 -2.60
N THR A 91 2.33 8.14 -3.64
CA THR A 91 1.03 8.69 -4.06
C THR A 91 -0.03 8.41 -3.00
N TRP A 92 -0.12 7.16 -2.52
CA TRP A 92 -1.03 6.80 -1.43
C TRP A 92 -0.75 7.62 -0.16
N ARG A 93 0.52 7.72 0.26
CA ARG A 93 0.92 8.52 1.42
C ARG A 93 0.52 9.99 1.27
N LYS A 94 0.75 10.57 0.09
CA LYS A 94 0.31 11.93 -0.23
C LYS A 94 -1.20 12.09 -0.06
N GLU A 95 -1.99 11.18 -0.63
CA GLU A 95 -3.46 11.25 -0.56
C GLU A 95 -3.96 11.20 0.88
N ILE A 96 -3.48 10.28 1.73
CA ILE A 96 -3.94 10.19 3.12
C ILE A 96 -3.58 11.46 3.92
N ARG A 97 -2.41 12.07 3.67
CA ARG A 97 -2.03 13.37 4.27
C ARG A 97 -2.97 14.50 3.84
N ILE A 98 -3.39 14.50 2.59
CA ILE A 98 -4.34 15.48 2.06
C ILE A 98 -5.74 15.26 2.64
N GLU A 99 -6.18 14.02 2.83
CA GLU A 99 -7.44 13.72 3.52
C GLU A 99 -7.42 14.19 4.98
N ASP A 100 -6.32 14.01 5.70
CA ASP A 100 -6.18 14.53 7.06
C ASP A 100 -6.14 16.08 7.06
N ALA A 101 -5.49 16.70 6.07
CA ALA A 101 -5.50 18.15 5.91
C ALA A 101 -6.90 18.71 5.70
N LYS A 102 -7.74 18.02 4.91
CA LYS A 102 -9.14 18.41 4.68
C LYS A 102 -9.94 18.44 5.97
N LYS A 103 -9.78 17.43 6.84
CA LYS A 103 -10.46 17.38 8.15
C LYS A 103 -10.03 18.57 9.00
N LEU A 104 -8.72 18.76 9.16
CA LEU A 104 -8.16 19.86 9.97
C LEU A 104 -8.54 21.25 9.44
N LEU A 105 -8.68 21.43 8.11
CA LEU A 105 -9.14 22.68 7.51
C LEU A 105 -10.59 23.03 7.88
N LEU A 106 -11.44 22.04 8.16
CA LEU A 106 -12.83 22.24 8.58
C LEU A 106 -12.96 22.33 10.09
N GLU A 107 -12.20 21.54 10.83
CA GLU A 107 -12.20 21.54 12.31
C GLU A 107 -11.56 22.82 12.88
N HIS A 108 -10.58 23.39 12.17
CA HIS A 108 -9.85 24.60 12.58
C HIS A 108 -9.88 25.67 11.46
N PRO A 109 -11.04 26.26 11.16
CA PRO A 109 -11.19 27.23 10.08
C PRO A 109 -10.36 28.52 10.29
N GLU A 110 -10.07 28.86 11.54
CA GLU A 110 -9.22 29.98 11.96
C GLU A 110 -7.73 29.71 11.74
N ALA A 111 -7.31 28.45 11.69
CA ALA A 111 -5.91 28.10 11.57
C ALA A 111 -5.33 28.54 10.20
N PRO A 112 -4.09 29.07 10.18
CA PRO A 112 -3.40 29.33 8.92
C PRO A 112 -3.18 28.03 8.14
N VAL A 113 -3.60 28.01 6.87
CA VAL A 113 -3.43 26.87 5.94
C VAL A 113 -2.00 26.31 5.93
N ARG A 114 -0.98 27.17 6.06
CA ARG A 114 0.42 26.74 6.12
C ARG A 114 0.74 25.89 7.35
N HIS A 115 0.13 26.18 8.51
CA HIS A 115 0.37 25.43 9.73
C HIS A 115 -0.25 24.04 9.64
N ILE A 116 -1.45 23.94 9.06
CA ILE A 116 -2.06 22.64 8.73
C ILE A 116 -1.14 21.83 7.81
N GLY A 117 -0.56 22.47 6.78
CA GLY A 117 0.41 21.84 5.90
C GLY A 117 1.62 21.24 6.66
N TYR A 118 2.19 21.99 7.61
CA TYR A 118 3.28 21.49 8.46
C TYR A 118 2.84 20.31 9.33
N VAL A 119 1.66 20.40 9.95
CA VAL A 119 1.12 19.35 10.83
C VAL A 119 0.91 18.03 10.08
N VAL A 120 0.45 18.08 8.82
CA VAL A 120 0.26 16.87 8.00
C VAL A 120 1.53 16.45 7.24
N GLY A 121 2.70 16.99 7.61
CA GLY A 121 3.99 16.49 7.17
C GLY A 121 4.55 17.10 5.88
N PHE A 122 4.08 18.27 5.45
CA PHE A 122 4.72 19.00 4.35
C PHE A 122 5.77 19.96 4.89
N SER A 123 6.96 19.93 4.29
CA SER A 123 8.11 20.79 4.66
C SER A 123 7.88 22.27 4.37
N ASP A 124 7.04 22.61 3.38
CA ASP A 124 6.79 23.98 2.99
C ASP A 124 5.39 24.19 2.40
N LYS A 125 4.94 25.45 2.50
CA LYS A 125 3.62 25.90 2.05
C LYS A 125 3.40 25.73 0.55
N SER A 126 4.43 25.92 -0.28
CA SER A 126 4.31 25.87 -1.73
C SER A 126 4.12 24.44 -2.20
N ASN A 127 4.90 23.50 -1.64
CA ASN A 127 4.75 22.08 -1.89
C ASN A 127 3.39 21.56 -1.42
N PHE A 128 2.96 21.91 -0.21
CA PHE A 128 1.62 21.55 0.28
C PHE A 128 0.51 22.04 -0.66
N ARG A 129 0.51 23.33 -1.02
CA ARG A 129 -0.52 23.91 -1.91
C ARG A 129 -0.55 23.22 -3.26
N ARG A 130 0.62 22.93 -3.84
CA ARG A 130 0.74 22.23 -5.13
C ARG A 130 0.15 20.82 -5.04
N GLN A 131 0.57 20.04 -4.04
CA GLN A 131 0.11 18.65 -3.87
C GLN A 131 -1.37 18.57 -3.50
N PHE A 132 -1.87 19.48 -2.68
CA PHE A 132 -3.31 19.56 -2.39
C PHE A 132 -4.11 19.84 -3.66
N ARG A 133 -3.68 20.81 -4.48
CA ARG A 133 -4.35 21.11 -5.76
C ARG A 133 -4.30 19.93 -6.72
N GLU A 134 -3.18 19.22 -6.79
CA GLU A 134 -3.04 18.03 -7.62
C GLU A 134 -4.05 16.94 -7.22
N VAL A 135 -4.26 16.72 -5.93
CA VAL A 135 -5.16 15.68 -5.41
C VAL A 135 -6.64 16.11 -5.43
N VAL A 136 -6.92 17.39 -5.16
CA VAL A 136 -8.29 17.87 -4.89
C VAL A 136 -8.87 18.71 -6.03
N GLY A 137 -8.04 19.24 -6.92
CA GLY A 137 -8.43 20.10 -8.05
C GLY A 137 -8.45 21.60 -7.75
N CYS A 138 -8.34 22.02 -6.49
CA CYS A 138 -8.28 23.42 -6.07
C CYS A 138 -7.32 23.63 -4.89
N THR A 139 -7.04 24.88 -4.52
CA THR A 139 -6.15 25.17 -3.39
C THR A 139 -6.82 24.82 -2.05
N PRO A 140 -6.04 24.59 -0.97
CA PRO A 140 -6.61 24.36 0.35
C PRO A 140 -7.52 25.51 0.84
N THR A 141 -7.18 26.76 0.51
CA THR A 141 -8.00 27.93 0.87
C THR A 141 -9.35 27.90 0.15
N GLU A 142 -9.34 27.75 -1.18
CA GLU A 142 -10.57 27.68 -1.98
C GLU A 142 -11.45 26.51 -1.54
N TRP A 143 -10.83 25.35 -1.29
CA TRP A 143 -11.54 24.16 -0.80
C TRP A 143 -12.24 24.43 0.52
N ARG A 144 -11.53 24.99 1.52
CA ARG A 144 -12.08 25.31 2.83
C ARG A 144 -13.25 26.29 2.74
N GLU A 145 -13.08 27.39 2.01
CA GLU A 145 -14.13 28.40 1.84
C GLU A 145 -15.38 27.83 1.17
N SER A 146 -15.19 27.00 0.13
CA SER A 146 -16.29 26.32 -0.56
C SER A 146 -17.07 25.40 0.39
N LYS A 147 -16.38 24.62 1.22
CA LYS A 147 -17.02 23.68 2.15
C LYS A 147 -17.76 24.39 3.28
N LEU A 148 -17.19 25.44 3.88
CA LEU A 148 -17.85 26.20 4.94
C LEU A 148 -19.11 26.92 4.45
N LYS A 149 -19.06 27.51 3.23
CA LYS A 149 -20.25 28.12 2.60
C LYS A 149 -21.37 27.11 2.37
N ASN A 150 -21.04 25.87 2.01
CA ASN A 150 -22.04 24.83 1.81
C ASN A 150 -22.65 24.35 3.13
N ILE A 151 -21.86 24.24 4.21
CA ILE A 151 -22.37 23.87 5.54
C ILE A 151 -23.34 24.92 6.07
N GLN A 152 -23.02 26.21 5.89
CA GLN A 152 -23.87 27.33 6.33
C GLN A 152 -25.19 27.46 5.55
N LYS A 153 -25.34 26.81 4.40
CA LYS A 153 -26.58 26.81 3.60
C LYS A 153 -27.55 25.68 3.95
N ILE A 154 -27.11 24.71 4.77
CA ILE A 154 -27.90 23.55 5.17
C ILE A 154 -28.71 23.84 6.46
N PHE A 155 -28.38 24.95 7.14
CA PHE A 155 -29.11 25.50 8.29
C PHE A 155 -29.73 26.84 7.90
#